data_AF-A0A976CEH5-F1
#
_entry.id   AF-A0A976CEH5-F1
#
_cell.length_a   1.000
_cell.length_b   1.000
_cell.length_c   1.000
_cell.angle_alpha   90.00
_cell.angle_beta   90.00
_cell.angle_gamma   90.00
#
_symmetry.space_group_name_H-M   'P 1'
#
loop_
_entity.id
_entity.type
_entity.pdbx_description
1 polymer ?
#
loop_
_entity_poly.entity_id
_entity_poly.type
_entity_poly.pdbx_seq_one_letter_code
_entity_poly.pdbx_strand_id
1 'polypeptide(L)'
;MKAAPKTKIFEASSRIKSKKLPNKVDLRPYMSNVEDQGQVGSCTANAVAGACEYLIKKNAPQRFFDVSRLFVYYNARWRGGTQDKDSGCFIQYAVESLQKFGVCSEKKWKYDTAKVLTKPNEGAYEEAANFKISDYQKLPLELEEWKKCLADGYPIIFGCALFKTFDECQNKGGIVAMPSPEDTTRGSHGAHAMLCVGYSDIDQLFIVRNSWGANWGDKGHCYMPYNYLMNPKFNFGDCWIIRSTGNIPNNKEAWDNEQTTVINDGQGFDWFDADEVNNQYDEADYEDFDVLDLLEDYIDDDAEYSEEEPEDYEDSFWEGDDVLGLDDENDEDELEEDEDDSDGMMSAGIDDEEESDEEEELEEEELEEEESDEESDEELEEEEELEEEEFDEEEESDDEESEEEEPEDEELEDEEFEEEEPEEEELEEEEFDEEEPEEELEEGSEEDSTDEEEEQA
;
A
#
# COMPACT_ATOMS: atom_id res chain seq x y z
N MET A 1 -4.10 -4.46 17.06
CA MET A 1 -4.68 -5.69 16.48
C MET A 1 -3.86 -6.92 16.83
N LYS A 2 -4.54 -7.97 17.29
CA LYS A 2 -3.94 -9.31 17.50
C LYS A 2 -3.80 -10.00 16.13
N ALA A 3 -2.74 -10.78 15.97
CA ALA A 3 -2.59 -11.63 14.78
C ALA A 3 -3.14 -13.04 15.04
N ALA A 4 -3.32 -13.82 13.97
CA ALA A 4 -3.71 -15.22 14.08
C ALA A 4 -2.79 -15.99 15.03
N PRO A 5 -3.31 -17.03 15.71
CA PRO A 5 -2.46 -17.93 16.46
C PRO A 5 -1.41 -18.56 15.53
N LYS A 6 -0.16 -18.60 16.01
CA LYS A 6 1.00 -19.16 15.29
C LYS A 6 1.49 -18.33 14.10
N THR A 7 0.96 -17.12 13.88
CA THR A 7 1.60 -16.16 12.97
C THR A 7 3.08 -16.02 13.30
N LYS A 8 3.93 -16.17 12.29
CA LYS A 8 5.37 -15.94 12.43
C LYS A 8 5.62 -14.46 12.65
N ILE A 9 6.50 -14.15 13.58
CA ILE A 9 7.03 -12.80 13.74
C ILE A 9 8.22 -12.66 12.80
N PHE A 10 8.34 -11.50 12.15
CA PHE A 10 9.48 -11.20 11.30
C PHE A 10 10.78 -11.35 12.09
N GLU A 11 11.73 -12.03 11.47
CA GLU A 11 13.12 -12.05 11.94
C GLU A 11 14.03 -11.68 10.77
N ALA A 12 14.79 -10.60 10.94
CA ALA A 12 15.77 -10.17 9.95
C ALA A 12 16.76 -11.29 9.62
N SER A 13 17.22 -11.38 8.37
CA SER A 13 18.17 -12.40 7.95
C SER A 13 19.50 -12.27 8.69
N SER A 14 20.30 -13.35 8.69
CA SER A 14 21.66 -13.35 9.26
C SER A 14 22.55 -12.27 8.64
N ARG A 15 22.23 -11.80 7.42
CA ARG A 15 22.91 -10.69 6.73
C ARG A 15 22.77 -9.37 7.47
N ILE A 16 21.70 -9.20 8.25
CA ILE A 16 21.33 -7.95 8.95
C ILE A 16 21.53 -8.08 10.46
N LYS A 17 21.16 -9.21 11.08
CA LYS A 17 21.13 -9.40 12.56
C LYS A 17 22.40 -8.94 13.32
N SER A 18 23.56 -8.93 12.66
CA SER A 18 24.87 -8.61 13.27
C SER A 18 25.55 -7.36 12.70
N LYS A 19 24.91 -6.66 11.76
CA LYS A 19 25.50 -5.48 11.11
C LYS A 19 24.98 -4.19 11.73
N LYS A 20 25.81 -3.15 11.63
CA LYS A 20 25.34 -1.78 11.76
C LYS A 20 24.42 -1.50 10.56
N LEU A 21 23.21 -1.03 10.84
CA LEU A 21 22.26 -0.63 9.81
C LEU A 21 22.79 0.61 9.06
N PRO A 22 22.46 0.75 7.76
CA PRO A 22 22.72 2.00 7.05
C PRO A 22 21.90 3.14 7.68
N ASN A 23 22.35 4.38 7.51
CA ASN A 23 21.58 5.53 8.01
C ASN A 23 20.33 5.79 7.16
N LYS A 24 20.30 5.28 5.92
CA LYS A 24 19.22 5.48 4.96
C LYS A 24 19.01 4.22 4.12
N VAL A 25 17.76 3.88 3.88
CA VAL A 25 17.34 2.85 2.92
C VAL A 25 16.26 3.42 2.02
N ASP A 26 16.39 3.26 0.71
CA ASP A 26 15.39 3.68 -0.26
C ASP A 26 15.09 2.58 -1.28
N LEU A 27 13.90 1.99 -1.19
CA LEU A 27 13.43 0.93 -2.10
C LEU A 27 12.63 1.49 -3.28
N ARG A 28 12.35 2.80 -3.35
CA ARG A 28 11.53 3.41 -4.42
C ARG A 28 12.02 3.08 -5.84
N PRO A 29 13.33 3.04 -6.15
CA PRO A 29 13.80 2.71 -7.51
C PRO A 29 13.36 1.33 -8.02
N TYR A 30 12.95 0.43 -7.13
CA TYR A 30 12.54 -0.94 -7.46
C TYR A 30 11.02 -1.14 -7.40
N MET A 31 10.26 -0.09 -7.06
CA MET A 31 8.81 -0.17 -6.96
C MET A 31 8.17 -0.10 -8.36
N SER A 32 6.93 -0.55 -8.48
CA SER A 32 6.05 -0.27 -9.63
C SER A 32 5.61 1.20 -9.66
N ASN A 33 4.83 1.59 -10.67
CA ASN A 33 4.18 2.91 -10.67
C ASN A 33 3.18 3.00 -9.51
N VAL A 34 2.96 4.21 -8.98
CA VAL A 34 2.02 4.42 -7.87
C VAL A 34 0.58 4.27 -8.36
N GLU A 35 -0.18 3.46 -7.62
CA GLU A 35 -1.58 3.15 -7.89
C GLU A 35 -2.54 4.27 -7.46
N ASP A 36 -3.72 4.32 -8.09
CA ASP A 36 -4.84 5.15 -7.66
C ASP A 36 -6.07 4.28 -7.33
N GLN A 37 -6.38 4.18 -6.04
CA GLN A 37 -7.53 3.39 -5.57
C GLN A 37 -8.88 4.04 -5.90
N GLY A 38 -8.91 5.33 -6.23
CA GLY A 38 -10.13 6.10 -6.42
C GLY A 38 -11.01 6.16 -5.16
N GLN A 39 -12.32 6.03 -5.34
CA GLN A 39 -13.32 6.14 -4.26
C GLN A 39 -13.73 4.77 -3.70
N VAL A 40 -12.82 3.79 -3.71
CA VAL A 40 -13.04 2.44 -3.18
C VAL A 40 -12.26 2.25 -1.89
N GLY A 41 -12.81 1.51 -0.93
CA GLY A 41 -12.16 1.15 0.35
C GLY A 41 -11.00 0.15 0.22
N SER A 42 -10.27 0.13 -0.90
CA SER A 42 -9.30 -0.91 -1.27
C SER A 42 -7.84 -0.62 -0.87
N CYS A 43 -7.58 0.31 0.07
CA CYS A 43 -6.23 0.72 0.45
C CYS A 43 -5.33 -0.47 0.82
N THR A 44 -5.84 -1.41 1.62
CA THR A 44 -5.16 -2.66 1.98
C THR A 44 -4.70 -3.43 0.75
N ALA A 45 -5.57 -3.59 -0.25
CA ALA A 45 -5.24 -4.32 -1.47
C ALA A 45 -4.22 -3.58 -2.35
N ASN A 46 -4.22 -2.25 -2.35
CA ASN A 46 -3.23 -1.46 -3.08
C ASN A 46 -1.83 -1.55 -2.43
N ALA A 47 -1.75 -1.47 -1.10
CA ALA A 47 -0.49 -1.63 -0.38
C ALA A 47 0.09 -3.05 -0.57
N VAL A 48 -0.77 -4.07 -0.51
CA VAL A 48 -0.41 -5.47 -0.77
C VAL A 48 0.04 -5.68 -2.22
N ALA A 49 -0.66 -5.11 -3.21
CA ALA A 49 -0.28 -5.18 -4.62
C ALA A 49 1.11 -4.61 -4.85
N GLY A 50 1.40 -3.42 -4.31
CA GLY A 50 2.73 -2.81 -4.42
C GLY A 50 3.85 -3.66 -3.79
N ALA A 51 3.57 -4.36 -2.69
CA ALA A 51 4.52 -5.31 -2.10
C ALA A 51 4.75 -6.54 -3.00
N CYS A 52 3.69 -7.10 -3.59
CA CYS A 52 3.80 -8.23 -4.53
C CYS A 52 4.60 -7.84 -5.78
N GLU A 53 4.25 -6.71 -6.39
CA GLU A 53 4.93 -6.18 -7.59
C GLU A 53 6.41 -5.92 -7.33
N TYR A 54 6.75 -5.35 -6.17
CA TYR A 54 8.14 -5.18 -5.75
C TYR A 54 8.87 -6.53 -5.66
N LEU A 55 8.27 -7.56 -5.05
CA LEU A 55 8.88 -8.89 -4.96
C LEU A 55 9.07 -9.51 -6.34
N ILE A 56 8.09 -9.39 -7.24
CA ILE A 56 8.19 -9.89 -8.61
C ILE A 56 9.32 -9.17 -9.34
N LYS A 57 9.39 -7.82 -9.29
CA LYS A 57 10.47 -7.04 -9.90
C LYS A 57 11.86 -7.43 -9.37
N LYS A 58 11.99 -7.66 -8.06
CA LYS A 58 13.30 -7.99 -7.45
C LYS A 58 13.75 -9.42 -7.73
N ASN A 59 12.83 -10.38 -7.84
CA ASN A 59 13.19 -11.79 -7.99
C ASN A 59 13.14 -12.26 -9.45
N ALA A 60 12.17 -11.77 -10.23
CA ALA A 60 11.86 -12.24 -11.56
C ALA A 60 11.39 -11.08 -12.46
N PRO A 61 12.25 -10.09 -12.78
CA PRO A 61 11.85 -8.90 -13.52
C PRO A 61 11.24 -9.22 -14.89
N GLN A 62 11.61 -10.34 -15.52
CA GLN A 62 11.04 -10.79 -16.80
C GLN A 62 9.60 -11.31 -16.68
N ARG A 63 9.18 -11.70 -15.48
CA ARG A 63 7.81 -12.14 -15.16
C ARG A 63 6.99 -11.01 -14.52
N PHE A 64 7.42 -9.76 -14.65
CA PHE A 64 6.71 -8.62 -14.07
C PHE A 64 5.33 -8.40 -14.71
N PHE A 65 4.33 -8.18 -13.87
CA PHE A 65 3.00 -7.75 -14.25
C PHE A 65 2.39 -6.90 -13.12
N ASP A 66 1.48 -6.00 -13.48
CA ASP A 66 0.68 -5.26 -12.50
C ASP A 66 -0.35 -6.19 -11.86
N VAL A 67 -0.43 -6.17 -10.54
CA VAL A 67 -1.23 -7.10 -9.73
C VAL A 67 -2.70 -6.65 -9.66
N SER A 68 -3.65 -7.57 -9.84
CA SER A 68 -5.07 -7.24 -9.71
C SER A 68 -5.46 -6.86 -8.28
N ARG A 69 -5.65 -5.58 -8.04
CA ARG A 69 -6.06 -5.06 -6.72
C ARG A 69 -7.47 -5.51 -6.33
N LEU A 70 -8.39 -5.60 -7.30
CA LEU A 70 -9.75 -6.08 -7.00
C LEU A 70 -9.81 -7.57 -6.70
N PHE A 71 -8.90 -8.37 -7.26
CA PHE A 71 -8.77 -9.79 -6.89
C PHE A 71 -8.33 -9.91 -5.43
N VAL A 72 -7.27 -9.19 -5.03
CA VAL A 72 -6.80 -9.14 -3.64
C VAL A 72 -7.91 -8.63 -2.71
N TYR A 73 -8.57 -7.53 -3.08
CA TYR A 73 -9.60 -6.91 -2.25
C TYR A 73 -10.85 -7.76 -2.07
N TYR A 74 -11.30 -8.45 -3.13
CA TYR A 74 -12.44 -9.36 -3.04
C TYR A 74 -12.13 -10.53 -2.12
N ASN A 75 -10.98 -11.19 -2.32
CA ASN A 75 -10.61 -12.37 -1.54
C ASN A 75 -10.35 -12.04 -0.07
N ALA A 76 -9.74 -10.89 0.24
CA ALA A 76 -9.55 -10.44 1.61
C ALA A 76 -10.88 -10.21 2.35
N ARG A 77 -11.90 -9.65 1.67
CA ARG A 77 -13.24 -9.52 2.24
C ARG A 77 -13.98 -10.84 2.30
N TRP A 78 -13.77 -11.74 1.34
CA TRP A 78 -14.33 -13.09 1.39
C TRP A 78 -13.77 -13.88 2.58
N ARG A 79 -12.46 -13.77 2.85
CA ARG A 79 -11.82 -14.30 4.05
C ARG A 79 -12.47 -13.80 5.33
N GLY A 80 -12.87 -12.53 5.37
CA GLY A 80 -13.58 -11.90 6.50
C GLY A 80 -15.11 -12.00 6.46
N GLY A 81 -15.72 -12.62 5.44
CA GLY A 81 -17.18 -12.73 5.27
C GLY A 81 -17.91 -11.41 4.93
N THR A 82 -17.24 -10.42 4.36
CA THR A 82 -17.75 -9.06 4.07
C THR A 82 -17.71 -8.68 2.59
N GLN A 83 -17.55 -9.64 1.68
CA GLN A 83 -17.39 -9.43 0.23
C GLN A 83 -18.62 -8.80 -0.45
N ASP A 84 -19.76 -8.73 0.24
CA ASP A 84 -21.00 -8.11 -0.24
C ASP A 84 -21.04 -6.58 -0.03
N LYS A 85 -20.03 -5.99 0.62
CA LYS A 85 -19.94 -4.54 0.88
C LYS A 85 -18.53 -4.00 0.64
N ASP A 86 -18.44 -2.72 0.30
CA ASP A 86 -17.16 -2.00 0.24
C ASP A 86 -16.84 -1.43 1.63
N SER A 87 -16.34 -2.29 2.53
CA SER A 87 -16.14 -1.98 3.96
C SER A 87 -14.66 -1.94 4.37
N GLY A 88 -13.73 -1.97 3.42
CA GLY A 88 -12.32 -2.23 3.72
C GLY A 88 -12.07 -3.68 4.14
N CYS A 89 -10.82 -3.97 4.52
CA CYS A 89 -10.42 -5.24 5.08
C CYS A 89 -9.11 -5.12 5.87
N PHE A 90 -8.89 -6.06 6.81
CA PHE A 90 -7.61 -6.19 7.51
C PHE A 90 -6.50 -6.64 6.56
N ILE A 91 -5.27 -6.14 6.80
CA ILE A 91 -4.09 -6.54 6.01
C ILE A 91 -3.85 -8.04 6.16
N GLN A 92 -4.07 -8.58 7.35
CA GLN A 92 -3.91 -10.01 7.61
C GLN A 92 -4.79 -10.87 6.69
N TYR A 93 -6.05 -10.51 6.47
CA TYR A 93 -6.93 -11.28 5.57
C TYR A 93 -6.45 -11.23 4.12
N ALA A 94 -5.87 -10.11 3.68
CA ALA A 94 -5.31 -9.99 2.35
C ALA A 94 -4.07 -10.89 2.16
N VAL A 95 -3.14 -10.91 3.12
CA VAL A 95 -1.95 -11.79 3.00
C VAL A 95 -2.29 -13.27 3.16
N GLU A 96 -3.31 -13.62 3.95
CA GLU A 96 -3.84 -14.99 4.03
C GLU A 96 -4.45 -15.43 2.69
N SER A 97 -5.22 -14.56 2.04
CA SER A 97 -5.76 -14.81 0.70
C SER A 97 -4.67 -14.97 -0.36
N LEU A 98 -3.59 -14.18 -0.29
CA LEU A 98 -2.43 -14.36 -1.19
C LEU A 98 -1.75 -15.72 -0.99
N GLN A 99 -1.66 -16.22 0.25
CA GLN A 99 -1.08 -17.54 0.48
C GLN A 99 -2.02 -18.66 -0.03
N LYS A 100 -3.33 -18.46 0.10
CA LYS A 100 -4.34 -19.46 -0.29
C LYS A 100 -4.54 -19.54 -1.81
N PHE A 101 -4.79 -18.40 -2.44
CA PHE A 101 -5.20 -18.28 -3.83
C PHE A 101 -4.14 -17.67 -4.74
N GLY A 102 -3.15 -16.98 -4.18
CA GLY A 102 -2.18 -16.20 -4.96
C GLY A 102 -2.78 -14.95 -5.54
N VAL A 103 -2.27 -14.51 -6.69
CA VAL A 103 -2.69 -13.26 -7.32
C VAL A 103 -2.57 -13.28 -8.83
N CYS A 104 -3.57 -12.74 -9.54
CA CYS A 104 -3.53 -12.64 -11.00
C CYS A 104 -3.16 -11.24 -11.46
N SER A 105 -2.87 -11.11 -12.76
CA SER A 105 -2.62 -9.82 -13.37
C SER A 105 -3.86 -8.92 -13.38
N GLU A 106 -3.64 -7.61 -13.28
CA GLU A 106 -4.70 -6.63 -13.43
C GLU A 106 -5.26 -6.59 -14.86
N LYS A 107 -4.51 -7.10 -15.85
CA LYS A 107 -5.03 -7.37 -17.19
C LYS A 107 -6.15 -8.42 -17.17
N LYS A 108 -5.99 -9.50 -16.38
CA LYS A 108 -6.97 -10.57 -16.23
C LYS A 108 -8.20 -10.12 -15.44
N TRP A 109 -7.97 -9.42 -14.33
CA TRP A 109 -9.05 -8.87 -13.50
C TRP A 109 -8.83 -7.37 -13.25
N LYS A 110 -9.33 -6.56 -14.19
CA LYS A 110 -9.15 -5.11 -14.24
C LYS A 110 -9.70 -4.37 -13.03
N TYR A 111 -9.03 -3.28 -12.68
CA TYR A 111 -9.52 -2.31 -11.70
C TYR A 111 -10.74 -1.53 -12.25
N ASP A 112 -11.90 -2.17 -12.16
CA ASP A 112 -13.19 -1.60 -12.52
C ASP A 112 -14.02 -1.47 -11.24
N THR A 113 -14.27 -0.24 -10.80
CA THR A 113 -14.97 0.04 -9.53
C THR A 113 -16.39 -0.53 -9.51
N ALA A 114 -17.00 -0.80 -10.66
CA ALA A 114 -18.29 -1.50 -10.74
C ALA A 114 -18.19 -2.98 -10.33
N LYS A 115 -16.99 -3.57 -10.33
CA LYS A 115 -16.72 -4.98 -9.98
C LYS A 115 -16.27 -5.18 -8.54
N VAL A 116 -16.28 -4.13 -7.69
CA VAL A 116 -15.83 -4.23 -6.29
C VAL A 116 -16.53 -5.36 -5.54
N LEU A 117 -17.82 -5.60 -5.78
CA LEU A 117 -18.58 -6.67 -5.12
C LEU A 117 -18.69 -7.96 -5.96
N THR A 118 -18.06 -8.00 -7.12
CA THR A 118 -18.18 -9.11 -8.07
C THR A 118 -17.06 -10.11 -7.83
N LYS A 119 -17.42 -11.39 -7.66
CA LYS A 119 -16.45 -12.49 -7.55
C LYS A 119 -15.59 -12.54 -8.83
N PRO A 120 -14.24 -12.61 -8.71
CA PRO A 120 -13.38 -12.89 -9.85
C PRO A 120 -13.82 -14.17 -10.57
N ASN A 121 -13.63 -14.19 -11.90
CA ASN A 121 -13.98 -15.37 -12.70
C ASN A 121 -12.96 -16.51 -12.47
N GLU A 122 -13.33 -17.72 -12.89
CA GLU A 122 -12.51 -18.93 -12.77
C GLU A 122 -11.09 -18.73 -13.33
N GLY A 123 -10.98 -18.17 -14.54
CA GLY A 123 -9.67 -17.90 -15.15
C GLY A 123 -8.78 -16.96 -14.31
N ALA A 124 -9.34 -16.05 -13.53
CA ALA A 124 -8.56 -15.20 -12.62
C ALA A 124 -8.00 -16.00 -11.42
N TYR A 125 -8.72 -17.01 -10.93
CA TYR A 125 -8.22 -17.90 -9.89
C TYR A 125 -7.21 -18.92 -10.42
N GLU A 126 -7.41 -19.44 -11.64
CA GLU A 126 -6.44 -20.31 -12.33
C GLU A 126 -5.09 -19.62 -12.50
N GLU A 127 -5.07 -18.37 -13.01
CA GLU A 127 -3.84 -17.59 -13.12
C GLU A 127 -3.25 -17.26 -11.75
N ALA A 128 -4.09 -16.89 -10.78
CA ALA A 128 -3.63 -16.54 -9.45
C ALA A 128 -2.94 -17.70 -8.73
N ALA A 129 -3.39 -18.94 -8.98
CA ALA A 129 -2.85 -20.12 -8.34
C ALA A 129 -1.35 -20.35 -8.63
N ASN A 130 -0.83 -19.77 -9.72
CA ASN A 130 0.58 -19.79 -10.12
C ASN A 130 1.41 -18.66 -9.48
N PHE A 131 0.82 -17.83 -8.63
CA PHE A 131 1.50 -16.68 -8.03
C PHE A 131 1.13 -16.54 -6.56
N LYS A 132 1.35 -17.62 -5.78
CA LYS A 132 1.13 -17.64 -4.33
C LYS A 132 2.30 -17.09 -3.54
N ILE A 133 2.07 -16.38 -2.44
CA ILE A 133 3.19 -16.07 -1.51
C ILE A 133 3.61 -17.33 -0.75
N SER A 134 4.90 -17.45 -0.44
CA SER A 134 5.43 -18.58 0.33
C SER A 134 5.15 -18.44 1.83
N ASP A 135 5.22 -17.20 2.33
CA ASP A 135 5.08 -16.88 3.76
C ASP A 135 4.64 -15.42 3.92
N TYR A 136 3.99 -15.15 5.04
CA TYR A 136 3.77 -13.80 5.54
C TYR A 136 4.14 -13.75 7.02
N GLN A 137 4.64 -12.60 7.47
CA GLN A 137 5.14 -12.46 8.84
C GLN A 137 4.68 -11.14 9.43
N LYS A 138 4.27 -11.17 10.69
CA LYS A 138 3.92 -9.95 11.42
C LYS A 138 5.19 -9.22 11.83
N LEU A 139 5.23 -7.91 11.59
CA LEU A 139 6.32 -7.06 12.03
C LEU A 139 5.94 -6.37 13.36
N PRO A 140 6.77 -6.48 14.42
CA PRO A 140 6.55 -5.75 15.66
C PRO A 140 6.62 -4.23 15.43
N LEU A 141 5.88 -3.48 16.26
CA LEU A 141 5.91 -2.02 16.25
C LEU A 141 7.14 -1.51 17.00
N GLU A 142 8.31 -1.74 16.42
CA GLU A 142 9.61 -1.43 17.00
C GLU A 142 10.51 -0.83 15.92
N LEU A 143 11.04 0.37 16.16
CA LEU A 143 11.78 1.14 15.16
C LEU A 143 12.96 0.35 14.57
N GLU A 144 13.72 -0.33 15.43
CA GLU A 144 14.86 -1.14 15.00
C GLU A 144 14.44 -2.35 14.17
N GLU A 145 13.28 -2.95 14.42
CA GLU A 145 12.79 -4.08 13.61
C GLU A 145 12.29 -3.61 12.24
N TRP A 146 11.64 -2.45 12.16
CA TRP A 146 11.27 -1.83 10.87
C TRP A 146 12.49 -1.47 10.03
N LYS A 147 13.50 -0.84 10.64
CA LYS A 147 14.76 -0.52 9.95
C LYS A 147 15.49 -1.77 9.48
N LYS A 148 15.55 -2.82 10.31
CA LYS A 148 16.14 -4.12 9.90
C LYS A 148 15.38 -4.75 8.76
N CYS A 149 14.04 -4.67 8.78
CA CYS A 149 13.17 -5.21 7.75
C CYS A 149 13.42 -4.55 6.39
N LEU A 150 13.39 -3.21 6.36
CA LEU A 150 13.67 -2.42 5.15
C LEU A 150 15.11 -2.64 4.68
N ALA A 151 16.08 -2.68 5.61
CA ALA A 151 17.47 -2.97 5.30
C ALA A 151 17.67 -4.41 4.77
N ASP A 152 16.83 -5.39 5.13
CA ASP A 152 16.84 -6.74 4.56
C ASP A 152 16.11 -6.82 3.21
N GLY A 153 15.53 -5.71 2.75
CA GLY A 153 14.94 -5.56 1.43
C GLY A 153 13.45 -5.82 1.37
N TYR A 154 12.75 -5.92 2.50
CA TYR A 154 11.32 -6.15 2.54
C TYR A 154 10.57 -4.83 2.79
N PRO A 155 9.68 -4.39 1.89
CA PRO A 155 8.75 -3.31 2.19
C PRO A 155 7.70 -3.78 3.20
N ILE A 156 7.17 -2.85 3.99
CA ILE A 156 6.28 -3.15 5.11
C ILE A 156 4.88 -2.65 4.77
N ILE A 157 3.92 -3.56 4.74
CA ILE A 157 2.50 -3.22 4.62
C ILE A 157 2.00 -2.87 6.02
N PHE A 158 1.46 -1.69 6.23
CA PHE A 158 1.01 -1.27 7.57
C PHE A 158 -0.30 -0.48 7.51
N GLY A 159 -1.10 -0.63 8.55
CA GLY A 159 -2.25 0.22 8.84
C GLY A 159 -1.87 1.34 9.80
N CYS A 160 -2.52 2.50 9.67
CA CYS A 160 -2.45 3.56 10.67
C CYS A 160 -3.68 4.49 10.60
N ALA A 161 -3.89 5.24 11.67
CA ALA A 161 -4.83 6.35 11.68
C ALA A 161 -4.25 7.55 10.95
N LEU A 162 -5.10 8.24 10.19
CA LEU A 162 -4.83 9.52 9.54
C LEU A 162 -5.67 10.62 10.20
N PHE A 163 -5.03 11.76 10.40
CA PHE A 163 -5.65 12.97 10.96
C PHE A 163 -5.87 14.02 9.89
N LYS A 164 -6.62 15.09 10.18
CA LYS A 164 -6.84 16.17 9.21
C LYS A 164 -5.54 16.82 8.76
N THR A 165 -4.56 16.95 9.65
CA THR A 165 -3.23 17.46 9.32
C THR A 165 -2.47 16.62 8.29
N PHE A 166 -2.87 15.36 8.05
CA PHE A 166 -2.30 14.53 7.00
C PHE A 166 -2.46 15.17 5.61
N ASP A 167 -3.60 15.79 5.32
CA ASP A 167 -3.87 16.40 4.01
C ASP A 167 -2.94 17.58 3.70
N GLU A 168 -2.32 18.19 4.72
CA GLU A 168 -1.37 19.26 4.53
C GLU A 168 -0.07 18.79 3.87
N CYS A 169 0.24 17.49 3.93
CA CYS A 169 1.48 16.93 3.37
C CYS A 169 1.61 17.23 1.87
N GLN A 170 0.49 17.36 1.15
CA GLN A 170 0.50 17.67 -0.28
C GLN A 170 1.08 19.06 -0.57
N ASN A 171 0.84 20.04 0.30
CA ASN A 171 1.41 21.38 0.18
C ASN A 171 2.80 21.49 0.83
N LYS A 172 3.23 20.41 1.49
CA LYS A 172 4.46 20.27 2.27
C LYS A 172 5.40 19.22 1.65
N GLY A 173 5.34 19.07 0.32
CA GLY A 173 6.25 18.20 -0.42
C GLY A 173 6.24 16.73 0.02
N GLY A 174 5.07 16.24 0.44
CA GLY A 174 4.86 14.89 0.94
C GLY A 174 5.18 14.68 2.42
N ILE A 175 5.69 15.67 3.15
CA ILE A 175 6.02 15.47 4.57
C ILE A 175 4.77 15.54 5.43
N VAL A 176 4.56 14.51 6.25
CA VAL A 176 3.48 14.42 7.21
C VAL A 176 3.97 14.98 8.55
N ALA A 177 3.18 15.89 9.15
CA ALA A 177 3.47 16.41 10.49
C ALA A 177 2.92 15.46 11.57
N MET A 178 3.47 15.54 12.78
CA MET A 178 2.81 14.96 13.95
C MET A 178 1.43 15.61 14.16
N PRO A 179 0.39 14.82 14.45
CA PRO A 179 -0.94 15.36 14.72
C PRO A 179 -0.93 16.12 16.04
N SER A 180 -1.68 17.22 16.13
CA SER A 180 -1.92 17.87 17.42
C SER A 180 -2.73 16.94 18.35
N PRO A 181 -2.54 16.98 19.67
CA PRO A 181 -3.44 16.35 20.63
C PRO A 181 -4.90 16.82 20.52
N GLU A 182 -5.14 18.00 19.92
CA GLU A 182 -6.47 18.53 19.62
C GLU A 182 -6.93 18.20 18.18
N ASP A 183 -6.11 17.49 17.41
CA ASP A 183 -6.46 17.11 16.03
C ASP A 183 -7.59 16.07 16.03
N THR A 184 -8.31 16.04 14.92
CA THR A 184 -9.42 15.11 14.71
C THR A 184 -9.05 14.15 13.60
N THR A 185 -9.65 12.96 13.61
CA THR A 185 -9.45 12.01 12.52
C THR A 185 -9.87 12.63 11.19
N ARG A 186 -9.29 12.12 10.11
CA ARG A 186 -9.59 12.56 8.75
C ARG A 186 -11.04 12.25 8.31
N GLY A 187 -11.83 11.59 9.15
CA GLY A 187 -13.16 11.08 8.80
C GLY A 187 -13.02 9.96 7.78
N SER A 188 -13.38 10.23 6.51
CA SER A 188 -13.18 9.26 5.42
C SER A 188 -11.70 8.94 5.26
N HIS A 189 -11.39 7.63 5.18
CA HIS A 189 -10.02 7.11 5.19
C HIS A 189 -9.24 7.53 6.44
N GLY A 190 -9.92 7.73 7.57
CA GLY A 190 -9.31 7.98 8.87
C GLY A 190 -8.50 6.79 9.38
N ALA A 191 -8.79 5.58 8.90
CA ALA A 191 -7.90 4.44 8.99
C ALA A 191 -7.45 4.04 7.58
N HIS A 192 -6.14 3.90 7.39
CA HIS A 192 -5.57 3.72 6.07
C HIS A 192 -4.40 2.75 6.07
N ALA A 193 -4.29 1.97 5.01
CA ALA A 193 -3.19 1.04 4.79
C ALA A 193 -2.26 1.55 3.69
N MET A 194 -0.97 1.56 3.94
CA MET A 194 0.07 2.05 3.03
C MET A 194 1.28 1.10 3.03
N LEU A 195 2.25 1.38 2.16
CA LEU A 195 3.47 0.59 2.02
C LEU A 195 4.68 1.42 2.43
N CYS A 196 5.38 1.03 3.49
CA CYS A 196 6.65 1.64 3.86
C CYS A 196 7.78 1.02 3.02
N VAL A 197 8.53 1.89 2.34
CA VAL A 197 9.51 1.53 1.30
C VAL A 197 10.91 2.07 1.60
N GLY A 198 11.14 2.61 2.79
CA GLY A 198 12.45 3.11 3.17
C GLY A 198 12.44 3.94 4.44
N TYR A 199 13.61 4.41 4.84
CA TYR A 199 13.78 5.27 6.01
C TYR A 199 15.00 6.17 5.87
N SER A 200 15.03 7.26 6.63
CA SER A 200 16.13 8.20 6.71
C SER A 200 16.36 8.65 8.15
N ASP A 201 17.54 8.35 8.71
CA ASP A 201 17.88 8.69 10.09
C ASP A 201 18.24 10.15 10.30
N ILE A 202 18.71 10.83 9.25
CA ILE A 202 18.95 12.28 9.32
C ILE A 202 17.63 13.05 9.37
N ASP A 203 16.61 12.56 8.67
CA ASP A 203 15.28 13.17 8.64
C ASP A 203 14.37 12.66 9.76
N GLN A 204 14.70 11.50 10.36
CA GLN A 204 13.83 10.73 11.26
C GLN A 204 12.46 10.38 10.65
N LEU A 205 12.45 10.11 9.34
CA LEU A 205 11.24 9.80 8.55
C LEU A 205 11.31 8.42 7.92
N PHE A 206 10.16 7.77 7.83
CA PHE A 206 9.91 6.67 6.92
C PHE A 206 9.50 7.21 5.54
N ILE A 207 9.94 6.54 4.48
CA ILE A 207 9.45 6.76 3.12
C ILE A 207 8.24 5.85 2.92
N VAL A 208 7.10 6.43 2.61
CA VAL A 208 5.83 5.72 2.51
C VAL A 208 5.23 5.94 1.12
N ARG A 209 4.89 4.85 0.46
CA ARG A 209 4.14 4.84 -0.79
C ARG A 209 2.64 4.78 -0.47
N ASN A 210 1.91 5.76 -1.00
CA ASN A 210 0.45 5.81 -0.90
C ASN A 210 -0.20 5.18 -2.16
N SER A 211 -1.53 5.19 -2.24
CA SER A 211 -2.33 4.64 -3.34
C SER A 211 -3.36 5.63 -3.87
N TRP A 212 -3.01 6.92 -3.93
CA TRP A 212 -3.86 8.01 -4.43
C TRP A 212 -3.28 8.66 -5.71
N GLY A 213 -2.55 7.87 -6.50
CA GLY A 213 -1.95 8.29 -7.76
C GLY A 213 -0.63 9.05 -7.62
N ALA A 214 0.13 9.10 -8.71
CA ALA A 214 1.45 9.72 -8.75
C ALA A 214 1.43 11.26 -8.56
N ASN A 215 0.28 11.91 -8.74
CA ASN A 215 0.14 13.36 -8.57
C ASN A 215 -0.13 13.77 -7.12
N TRP A 216 -0.31 12.81 -6.21
CA TRP A 216 -0.50 13.07 -4.79
C TRP A 216 0.84 13.07 -4.04
N GLY A 217 0.99 13.93 -3.03
CA GLY A 217 2.20 14.02 -2.22
C GLY A 217 3.45 14.33 -3.06
N ASP A 218 4.56 13.64 -2.76
CA ASP A 218 5.77 13.67 -3.58
C ASP A 218 5.78 12.45 -4.51
N LYS A 219 5.32 12.63 -5.75
CA LYS A 219 5.29 11.57 -6.78
C LYS A 219 4.57 10.30 -6.29
N GLY A 220 3.46 10.45 -5.57
CA GLY A 220 2.68 9.37 -4.96
C GLY A 220 3.20 8.85 -3.61
N HIS A 221 4.20 9.50 -3.04
CA HIS A 221 4.81 9.16 -1.75
C HIS A 221 4.59 10.26 -0.71
N CYS A 222 4.70 9.87 0.55
CA CYS A 222 4.82 10.78 1.67
C CYS A 222 5.95 10.35 2.60
N TYR A 223 6.33 11.24 3.50
CA TYR A 223 7.39 11.04 4.47
C TYR A 223 6.80 11.17 5.86
N MET A 224 6.77 10.06 6.60
CA MET A 224 6.08 9.98 7.89
C MET A 224 7.08 9.92 9.06
N PRO A 225 6.90 10.71 10.12
CA PRO A 225 7.77 10.69 11.30
C PRO A 225 7.86 9.30 11.92
N TYR A 226 9.07 8.93 12.38
CA TYR A 226 9.24 7.70 13.16
C TYR A 226 8.29 7.67 14.36
N ASN A 227 8.17 8.78 15.08
CA ASN A 227 7.29 8.87 16.26
C ASN A 227 5.82 8.69 15.90
N TYR A 228 5.38 9.14 14.72
CA TYR A 228 4.01 8.91 14.26
C TYR A 228 3.75 7.42 14.10
N LEU A 229 4.56 6.74 13.26
CA LEU A 229 4.31 5.35 12.93
C LEU A 229 4.62 4.39 14.07
N MET A 230 5.53 4.75 14.99
CA MET A 230 5.85 3.94 16.17
C MET A 230 4.89 4.17 17.34
N ASN A 231 4.00 5.16 17.26
CA ASN A 231 2.99 5.38 18.29
C ASN A 231 1.90 4.27 18.20
N PRO A 232 1.74 3.43 19.24
CA PRO A 232 0.78 2.33 19.23
C PRO A 232 -0.68 2.78 19.15
N LYS A 233 -0.99 4.02 19.57
CA LYS A 233 -2.33 4.61 19.42
C LYS A 233 -2.67 4.87 17.96
N PHE A 234 -1.67 5.21 17.13
CA PHE A 234 -1.89 5.58 15.73
C PHE A 234 -1.75 4.40 14.78
N ASN A 235 -0.77 3.51 14.98
CA ASN A 235 -0.50 2.42 14.03
C ASN A 235 -1.35 1.17 14.26
N PHE A 236 -1.89 0.97 15.47
CA PHE A 236 -2.67 -0.22 15.85
C PHE A 236 -1.93 -1.58 15.72
N GLY A 237 -0.73 -1.63 15.14
CA GLY A 237 0.12 -2.82 15.05
C GLY A 237 -0.30 -3.86 14.00
N ASP A 238 -1.06 -3.45 12.98
CA ASP A 238 -1.39 -4.29 11.81
C ASP A 238 -0.30 -4.15 10.73
N CYS A 239 0.90 -4.69 11.02
CA CYS A 239 2.10 -4.52 10.19
C CYS A 239 2.61 -5.87 9.70
N TRP A 240 2.83 -5.99 8.40
CA TRP A 240 3.09 -7.26 7.73
C TRP A 240 4.14 -7.14 6.64
N ILE A 241 4.85 -8.24 6.44
CA ILE A 241 5.66 -8.48 5.25
C ILE A 241 5.21 -9.77 4.59
N ILE A 242 5.40 -9.83 3.27
CA ILE A 242 5.17 -11.02 2.46
C ILE A 242 6.50 -11.53 1.89
N ARG A 243 6.56 -12.83 1.59
CA ARG A 243 7.73 -13.50 1.01
C ARG A 243 7.33 -14.32 -0.20
N SER A 244 8.19 -14.32 -1.21
CA SER A 244 8.17 -15.29 -2.32
C SER A 244 8.95 -16.55 -1.93
N THR A 245 8.93 -17.57 -2.79
CA THR A 245 9.98 -18.61 -2.79
C THR A 245 11.33 -17.96 -3.05
N GLY A 246 12.36 -18.40 -2.32
CA GLY A 246 13.68 -17.76 -2.32
C GLY A 246 13.82 -16.57 -1.36
N ASN A 247 15.03 -16.04 -1.24
CA ASN A 247 15.28 -14.80 -0.52
C ASN A 247 15.41 -13.66 -1.53
N ILE A 248 14.95 -12.46 -1.16
CA ILE A 248 15.22 -11.27 -1.97
C ILE A 248 16.74 -11.15 -2.15
N PRO A 249 17.20 -10.90 -3.40
CA PRO A 249 18.59 -10.57 -3.66
C PRO A 249 19.11 -9.50 -2.71
N ASN A 250 20.41 -9.52 -2.46
CA ASN A 250 21.02 -8.55 -1.56
C ASN A 250 20.75 -7.12 -2.06
N ASN A 251 20.18 -6.26 -1.21
CA ASN A 251 19.67 -4.92 -1.52
C ASN A 251 20.63 -3.80 -1.09
N LYS A 252 21.95 -4.03 -1.13
CA LYS A 252 22.95 -3.04 -0.68
C LYS A 252 22.93 -1.76 -1.50
N GLU A 253 22.50 -1.86 -2.75
CA GLU A 253 22.30 -0.75 -3.67
C GLU A 253 21.22 0.25 -3.19
N ALA A 254 20.29 -0.21 -2.35
CA ALA A 254 19.29 0.63 -1.71
C ALA A 254 19.81 1.32 -0.44
N TRP A 255 21.03 1.00 0.01
CA TRP A 255 21.60 1.53 1.25
C TRP A 255 22.43 2.77 0.99
N ASP A 256 22.24 3.78 1.83
CA ASP A 256 23.06 4.98 1.82
C ASP A 256 23.45 5.37 3.25
N ASN A 257 24.68 5.90 3.40
CA ASN A 257 25.22 6.40 4.66
C ASN A 257 25.54 7.90 4.61
N GLU A 258 25.38 8.52 3.45
CA GLU A 258 25.52 9.96 3.29
C GLU A 258 24.53 10.71 4.18
N GLN A 259 24.95 11.89 4.64
CA GLN A 259 24.13 12.78 5.46
C GLN A 259 23.27 13.68 4.55
N THR A 260 22.58 13.06 3.60
CA THR A 260 21.70 13.71 2.64
C THR A 260 20.26 13.28 2.90
N THR A 261 19.37 14.26 2.94
CA THR A 261 17.94 14.05 3.16
C THR A 261 17.32 13.19 2.05
N VAL A 262 16.24 12.45 2.35
CA VAL A 262 15.44 11.73 1.33
C VAL A 262 14.44 12.62 0.60
N ILE A 263 14.29 13.85 1.08
CA ILE A 263 13.20 14.75 0.72
C ILE A 263 13.63 15.67 -0.42
N ASN A 264 12.72 15.94 -1.36
CA ASN A 264 12.93 16.88 -2.46
C ASN A 264 14.23 16.58 -3.23
N ASP A 265 14.40 15.31 -3.62
CA ASP A 265 15.58 14.81 -4.35
C ASP A 265 16.93 15.18 -3.67
N GLY A 266 16.94 15.18 -2.32
CA GLY A 266 18.13 15.45 -1.51
C GLY A 266 18.37 16.93 -1.18
N GLN A 267 17.49 17.83 -1.63
CA GLN A 267 17.59 19.26 -1.35
C GLN A 267 16.96 19.65 -0.01
N GLY A 268 16.04 18.83 0.50
CA GLY A 268 15.24 19.17 1.68
C GLY A 268 14.27 20.33 1.41
N PHE A 269 13.71 20.88 2.50
CA PHE A 269 12.86 22.07 2.45
C PHE A 269 13.33 23.10 3.48
N ASP A 270 13.24 24.39 3.14
CA ASP A 270 13.63 25.50 4.03
C ASP A 270 12.75 25.61 5.28
N TRP A 271 11.52 25.10 5.23
CA TRP A 271 10.60 25.03 6.37
C TRP A 271 10.73 23.72 7.16
N PHE A 272 11.65 22.84 6.77
CA PHE A 272 11.88 21.56 7.45
C PHE A 272 12.69 21.78 8.73
N ASP A 273 12.04 22.32 9.76
CA ASP A 273 12.52 22.16 11.13
C ASP A 273 12.13 20.73 11.57
N ALA A 274 13.10 19.82 11.49
CA ALA A 274 12.89 18.41 11.83
C ALA A 274 12.37 18.23 13.25
N ASP A 275 12.69 19.13 14.18
CA ASP A 275 12.16 19.08 15.54
C ASP A 275 10.67 19.47 15.58
N GLU A 276 10.23 20.44 14.76
CA GLU A 276 8.81 20.82 14.65
C GLU A 276 7.97 19.76 13.92
N VAL A 277 8.56 19.02 12.99
CA VAL A 277 7.84 17.94 12.28
C VAL A 277 7.79 16.65 13.09
N ASN A 278 8.89 16.26 13.74
CA ASN A 278 9.03 14.93 14.36
C ASN A 278 8.80 14.90 15.87
N ASN A 279 9.11 16.00 16.57
CA ASN A 279 9.20 16.04 18.04
C ASN A 279 8.38 17.18 18.64
N GLN A 280 7.35 17.66 17.92
CA GLN A 280 6.47 18.72 18.43
C GLN A 280 5.67 18.28 19.66
N TYR A 281 5.32 16.99 19.72
CA TYR A 281 4.54 16.39 20.79
C TYR A 281 5.19 15.08 21.24
N ASP A 282 5.16 14.83 22.55
CA ASP A 282 5.64 13.60 23.17
C ASP A 282 4.48 12.60 23.37
N GLU A 283 4.79 11.33 23.64
CA GLU A 283 3.78 10.29 23.91
C GLU A 283 2.80 10.67 25.03
N ALA A 284 3.26 11.44 26.03
CA ALA A 284 2.44 11.92 27.13
C ALA A 284 1.38 12.95 26.71
N ASP A 285 1.63 13.72 25.65
CA ASP A 285 0.66 14.69 25.13
C ASP A 285 -0.57 14.00 24.53
N TYR A 286 -0.43 12.72 24.18
CA TYR A 286 -1.50 11.89 23.66
C TYR A 286 -2.14 10.99 24.72
N GLU A 287 -1.87 11.14 26.03
CA GLU A 287 -2.36 10.22 27.08
C GLU A 287 -3.89 10.05 27.04
N ASP A 288 -4.61 11.16 26.92
CA ASP A 288 -6.08 11.22 26.84
C ASP A 288 -6.63 11.07 25.40
N PHE A 289 -5.74 10.92 24.41
CA PHE A 289 -6.15 10.76 23.01
C PHE A 289 -6.68 9.35 22.77
N ASP A 290 -7.97 9.23 22.46
CA ASP A 290 -8.59 7.98 22.00
C ASP A 290 -8.88 8.05 20.51
N VAL A 291 -8.05 7.37 19.72
CA VAL A 291 -8.19 7.33 18.27
C VAL A 291 -9.37 6.45 17.86
N LEU A 292 -9.73 5.45 18.67
CA LEU A 292 -10.82 4.52 18.34
C LEU A 292 -12.17 5.22 18.46
N ASP A 293 -12.38 6.02 19.52
CA ASP A 293 -13.55 6.89 19.65
C ASP A 293 -13.74 7.81 18.43
N LEU A 294 -12.63 8.30 17.84
CA LEU A 294 -12.67 9.16 16.66
C LEU A 294 -12.84 8.38 15.34
N LEU A 295 -12.70 7.06 15.38
CA LEU A 295 -12.87 6.15 14.25
C LEU A 295 -14.09 5.25 14.39
N GLU A 296 -14.91 5.35 15.44
CA GLU A 296 -16.08 4.47 15.71
C GLU A 296 -17.06 4.40 14.52
N ASP A 297 -17.17 5.49 13.73
CA ASP A 297 -17.98 5.52 12.50
C ASP A 297 -17.38 4.70 11.32
N TYR A 298 -16.10 4.30 11.42
CA TYR A 298 -15.27 3.75 10.33
C TYR A 298 -14.57 2.43 10.67
N ILE A 299 -14.27 2.19 11.94
CA ILE A 299 -13.77 0.95 12.50
C ILE A 299 -14.77 0.57 13.59
N ASP A 300 -15.30 -0.65 13.51
CA ASP A 300 -16.07 -1.22 14.61
C ASP A 300 -15.07 -1.49 15.76
N ASP A 301 -15.29 -0.88 16.93
CA ASP A 301 -14.38 -0.98 18.09
C ASP A 301 -14.17 -2.43 18.56
N ASP A 302 -15.10 -3.33 18.23
CA ASP A 302 -15.02 -4.76 18.47
C ASP A 302 -14.43 -5.55 17.28
N ALA A 303 -13.99 -4.88 16.21
CA ALA A 303 -13.38 -5.51 15.04
C ALA A 303 -12.00 -6.09 15.39
N GLU A 304 -12.02 -7.25 16.04
CA GLU A 304 -10.86 -8.11 16.21
C GLU A 304 -10.71 -9.06 15.02
N TYR A 305 -9.47 -9.46 14.75
CA TYR A 305 -9.19 -10.56 13.85
C TYR A 305 -10.00 -11.81 14.27
N SER A 306 -10.68 -12.43 13.31
CA SER A 306 -11.41 -13.68 13.50
C SER A 306 -10.69 -14.86 12.82
N GLU A 307 -10.57 -15.96 13.57
CA GLU A 307 -10.14 -17.25 13.02
C GLU A 307 -11.25 -17.93 12.23
N GLU A 308 -12.51 -17.51 12.36
CA GLU A 308 -13.61 -18.09 11.60
C GLU A 308 -13.51 -17.67 10.14
N GLU A 309 -13.59 -18.67 9.25
CA GLU A 309 -13.64 -18.52 7.81
C GLU A 309 -15.05 -18.92 7.32
N PRO A 310 -15.62 -18.23 6.32
CA PRO A 310 -16.81 -18.74 5.64
C PRO A 310 -16.58 -20.14 5.08
N GLU A 311 -17.54 -21.05 5.22
CA GLU A 311 -17.40 -22.45 4.75
C GLU A 311 -17.02 -22.53 3.26
N ASP A 312 -17.60 -21.67 2.42
CA ASP A 312 -17.31 -21.62 0.99
C ASP A 312 -15.91 -21.07 0.67
N TYR A 313 -15.36 -20.22 1.53
CA TYR A 313 -13.97 -19.79 1.47
C TYR A 313 -13.05 -20.94 1.88
N GLU A 314 -13.33 -21.61 2.99
CA GLU A 314 -12.53 -22.73 3.52
C GLU A 314 -12.39 -23.84 2.47
N ASP A 315 -13.50 -24.28 1.89
CA ASP A 315 -13.60 -25.34 0.89
C ASP A 315 -13.03 -24.96 -0.49
N SER A 316 -12.80 -23.68 -0.76
CA SER A 316 -12.26 -23.21 -2.04
C SER A 316 -10.76 -23.55 -2.14
N PHE A 317 -10.41 -24.32 -3.17
CA PHE A 317 -9.04 -24.71 -3.44
C PHE A 317 -8.75 -24.63 -4.94
N TRP A 318 -7.60 -24.05 -5.28
CA TRP A 318 -7.10 -23.92 -6.64
C TRP A 318 -5.67 -24.44 -6.67
N GLU A 319 -5.45 -25.51 -7.44
CA GLU A 319 -4.12 -26.04 -7.72
C GLU A 319 -3.41 -25.12 -8.70
N GLY A 320 -2.14 -24.86 -8.41
CA GLY A 320 -1.22 -24.12 -9.27
C GLY A 320 0.19 -24.59 -8.91
N ASP A 321 1.06 -24.59 -9.90
CA ASP A 321 2.37 -25.22 -9.79
C ASP A 321 3.44 -24.24 -9.25
N ASP A 322 3.21 -22.93 -9.38
CA ASP A 322 4.16 -21.87 -9.00
C ASP A 322 3.77 -21.15 -7.69
N VAL A 323 4.72 -21.11 -6.75
CA VAL A 323 4.79 -20.07 -5.70
C VAL A 323 5.45 -18.84 -6.35
N LEU A 324 5.34 -17.62 -5.78
CA LEU A 324 5.85 -16.32 -6.30
C LEU A 324 7.38 -16.24 -6.51
N GLY A 325 8.04 -17.36 -6.74
CA GLY A 325 9.38 -17.54 -7.24
C GLY A 325 9.53 -18.90 -7.92
N LEU A 326 9.78 -18.83 -9.23
CA LEU A 326 10.87 -19.50 -9.94
C LEU A 326 11.09 -20.98 -9.65
N ASP A 327 10.41 -21.86 -10.38
CA ASP A 327 11.13 -22.96 -11.01
C ASP A 327 11.55 -22.49 -12.42
N ASP A 328 12.87 -22.34 -12.61
CA ASP A 328 13.52 -21.78 -13.81
C ASP A 328 13.91 -22.90 -14.81
N GLU A 329 13.23 -24.04 -14.76
CA GLU A 329 13.51 -25.20 -15.61
C GLU A 329 12.22 -25.76 -16.23
N ASN A 330 11.65 -25.07 -17.24
CA ASN A 330 11.11 -25.71 -18.47
C ASN A 330 10.17 -24.88 -19.38
N ASP A 331 9.99 -23.57 -19.22
CA ASP A 331 9.05 -22.87 -20.10
C ASP A 331 9.71 -22.29 -21.37
N GLU A 332 10.29 -23.18 -22.20
CA GLU A 332 10.22 -23.03 -23.65
C GLU A 332 9.11 -23.97 -24.13
N ASP A 333 7.89 -23.44 -24.31
CA ASP A 333 7.00 -23.71 -25.45
C ASP A 333 5.54 -23.27 -25.17
N GLU A 334 4.85 -22.91 -26.25
CA GLU A 334 3.40 -22.66 -26.39
C GLU A 334 2.85 -21.28 -26.00
N LEU A 335 3.19 -20.28 -26.81
CA LEU A 335 2.22 -19.27 -27.25
C LEU A 335 1.72 -19.64 -28.66
N GLU A 336 0.72 -20.51 -28.75
CA GLU A 336 -0.04 -20.64 -30.00
C GLU A 336 -1.15 -19.56 -30.03
N GLU A 337 -1.05 -18.70 -31.05
CA GLU A 337 -2.06 -17.72 -31.41
C GLU A 337 -3.27 -18.43 -32.04
N ASP A 338 -4.43 -18.33 -31.40
CA ASP A 338 -5.70 -18.76 -31.98
C ASP A 338 -6.09 -17.82 -33.15
N GLU A 339 -5.83 -18.26 -34.38
CA GLU A 339 -6.53 -17.74 -35.57
C GLU A 339 -7.75 -18.62 -35.88
N ASP A 340 -8.93 -18.04 -35.65
CA ASP A 340 -10.20 -18.45 -36.26
C ASP A 340 -10.07 -18.45 -37.79
N ASP A 341 -10.37 -19.58 -38.45
CA ASP A 341 -11.18 -19.51 -39.68
C ASP A 341 -11.87 -20.81 -40.07
N SER A 342 -13.06 -20.61 -40.65
CA SER A 342 -14.09 -21.59 -40.95
C SER A 342 -13.84 -22.50 -42.17
N ASP A 343 -14.73 -23.50 -42.29
CA ASP A 343 -14.99 -24.42 -43.42
C ASP A 343 -14.24 -25.77 -43.30
N GLY A 344 -14.87 -26.95 -43.31
CA GLY A 344 -16.06 -27.38 -44.02
C GLY A 344 -15.74 -28.70 -44.75
N MET A 345 -16.63 -29.69 -44.62
CA MET A 345 -16.71 -30.95 -45.40
C MET A 345 -15.87 -32.20 -45.01
N MET A 346 -16.59 -33.16 -44.42
CA MET A 346 -16.94 -34.50 -44.94
C MET A 346 -15.83 -35.52 -45.34
N SER A 347 -15.80 -36.58 -44.54
CA SER A 347 -15.97 -38.01 -44.91
C SER A 347 -14.75 -38.95 -44.97
N ALA A 348 -15.03 -40.16 -44.46
CA ALA A 348 -14.37 -41.46 -44.62
C ALA A 348 -12.96 -41.58 -44.01
N GLY A 349 -12.69 -42.43 -43.00
CA GLY A 349 -13.19 -43.78 -42.77
C GLY A 349 -12.37 -44.76 -43.58
N ILE A 350 -11.33 -45.35 -42.98
CA ILE A 350 -10.68 -46.63 -43.31
C ILE A 350 -9.80 -47.04 -42.12
N ASP A 351 -9.82 -48.36 -41.89
CA ASP A 351 -9.33 -49.16 -40.78
C ASP A 351 -7.80 -49.40 -40.75
N ASP A 352 -7.44 -50.21 -39.74
CA ASP A 352 -6.28 -51.11 -39.56
C ASP A 352 -5.18 -50.56 -38.63
N GLU A 353 -5.03 -51.10 -37.41
CA GLU A 353 -4.36 -52.39 -37.09
C GLU A 353 -2.90 -52.37 -37.58
N GLU A 354 -1.85 -52.73 -36.85
CA GLU A 354 -1.64 -53.39 -35.57
C GLU A 354 -0.09 -53.39 -35.33
N GLU A 355 0.34 -53.77 -34.13
CA GLU A 355 1.60 -54.48 -33.82
C GLU A 355 2.94 -53.71 -33.96
N SER A 356 3.65 -53.51 -32.83
CA SER A 356 4.76 -54.35 -32.32
C SER A 356 6.11 -53.91 -32.93
N ASP A 357 7.28 -53.97 -32.34
CA ASP A 357 7.90 -54.71 -31.23
C ASP A 357 9.29 -54.08 -30.97
N GLU A 358 9.94 -54.49 -29.87
CA GLU A 358 11.39 -54.56 -29.63
C GLU A 358 12.15 -53.23 -29.34
N GLU A 359 12.70 -53.02 -28.13
CA GLU A 359 13.99 -53.56 -27.60
C GLU A 359 15.19 -53.09 -28.46
N GLU A 360 16.33 -52.60 -27.99
CA GLU A 360 17.03 -52.59 -26.71
C GLU A 360 18.29 -51.69 -26.90
N GLU A 361 18.83 -51.17 -25.79
CA GLU A 361 20.26 -50.89 -25.51
C GLU A 361 21.10 -49.88 -26.35
N LEU A 362 21.79 -49.00 -25.61
CA LEU A 362 23.27 -48.83 -25.52
C LEU A 362 23.58 -47.39 -25.08
N GLU A 363 23.96 -47.20 -23.81
CA GLU A 363 25.34 -47.12 -23.28
C GLU A 363 25.96 -45.71 -23.39
N GLU A 364 26.28 -45.20 -22.20
CA GLU A 364 27.02 -43.99 -21.86
C GLU A 364 28.44 -44.01 -22.46
N GLU A 365 28.92 -42.90 -23.03
CA GLU A 365 30.33 -42.49 -22.90
C GLU A 365 30.44 -40.96 -22.88
N GLU A 366 31.06 -40.49 -21.81
CA GLU A 366 31.44 -39.12 -21.48
C GLU A 366 32.82 -38.75 -22.07
N LEU A 367 32.97 -37.46 -22.40
CA LEU A 367 34.21 -36.65 -22.40
C LEU A 367 35.28 -36.91 -23.46
N GLU A 368 35.48 -35.92 -24.34
CA GLU A 368 36.70 -35.11 -24.50
C GLU A 368 36.63 -34.37 -25.86
N GLU A 369 36.69 -33.04 -25.84
CA GLU A 369 37.60 -32.23 -26.69
C GLU A 369 37.39 -30.74 -26.35
N GLU A 370 38.28 -30.23 -25.49
CA GLU A 370 38.60 -28.80 -25.39
C GLU A 370 39.51 -28.40 -26.57
N GLU A 371 39.52 -27.09 -26.84
CA GLU A 371 40.51 -26.31 -27.60
C GLU A 371 40.29 -26.15 -29.12
N SER A 372 39.58 -25.08 -29.51
CA SER A 372 40.01 -24.24 -30.63
C SER A 372 39.49 -22.80 -30.50
N ASP A 373 40.46 -21.89 -30.32
CA ASP A 373 40.56 -20.53 -30.90
C ASP A 373 39.51 -19.51 -30.39
N GLU A 374 39.80 -18.69 -29.36
CA GLU A 374 40.62 -17.45 -29.47
C GLU A 374 40.66 -16.92 -30.90
N GLU A 375 39.61 -16.18 -31.30
CA GLU A 375 39.61 -15.01 -32.22
C GLU A 375 38.14 -14.59 -32.49
N SER A 376 37.54 -13.83 -31.57
CA SER A 376 36.41 -12.93 -31.87
C SER A 376 36.21 -11.88 -30.76
N ASP A 377 37.30 -11.26 -30.33
CA ASP A 377 37.29 -10.04 -29.51
C ASP A 377 37.83 -8.91 -30.40
N GLU A 378 37.04 -8.45 -31.39
CA GLU A 378 37.32 -7.20 -32.14
C GLU A 378 36.15 -6.71 -33.03
N GLU A 379 34.89 -7.11 -32.78
CA GLU A 379 33.72 -6.56 -33.50
C GLU A 379 32.48 -6.40 -32.61
N LEU A 380 32.53 -5.62 -31.52
CA LEU A 380 31.33 -5.12 -30.81
C LEU A 380 31.54 -3.76 -30.08
N GLU A 381 32.51 -2.95 -30.49
CA GLU A 381 32.74 -1.59 -29.93
C GLU A 381 32.48 -0.43 -30.94
N GLU A 382 31.71 -0.65 -32.01
CA GLU A 382 31.39 0.41 -33.00
C GLU A 382 29.89 0.60 -33.34
N GLU A 383 28.94 0.05 -32.55
CA GLU A 383 27.49 0.25 -32.78
C GLU A 383 26.74 0.97 -31.63
N GLU A 384 27.42 1.65 -30.71
CA GLU A 384 26.78 2.48 -29.65
C GLU A 384 27.08 4.00 -29.74
N GLU A 385 27.66 4.51 -30.83
CA GLU A 385 27.90 5.96 -31.03
C GLU A 385 27.07 6.58 -32.19
N LEU A 386 25.96 5.97 -32.63
CA LEU A 386 25.17 6.47 -33.76
C LEU A 386 23.64 6.60 -33.54
N GLU A 387 23.14 6.55 -32.31
CA GLU A 387 21.72 6.85 -32.01
C GLU A 387 21.50 8.07 -31.09
N GLU A 388 22.54 8.85 -30.77
CA GLU A 388 22.40 10.11 -30.01
C GLU A 388 22.44 11.40 -30.87
N GLU A 389 22.45 11.31 -32.21
CA GLU A 389 22.44 12.49 -33.10
C GLU A 389 21.25 12.57 -34.09
N GLU A 390 20.13 11.87 -33.85
CA GLU A 390 18.88 12.10 -34.60
C GLU A 390 17.64 12.11 -33.68
N PHE A 391 17.58 13.06 -32.76
CA PHE A 391 16.30 13.52 -32.18
C PHE A 391 16.40 14.93 -31.60
N ASP A 392 16.99 15.85 -32.36
CA ASP A 392 17.01 17.28 -32.01
C ASP A 392 16.88 18.12 -33.29
N GLU A 393 15.85 17.85 -34.11
CA GLU A 393 15.56 18.66 -35.29
C GLU A 393 14.12 18.50 -35.86
N GLU A 394 13.07 18.38 -35.04
CA GLU A 394 11.67 18.59 -35.51
C GLU A 394 10.78 19.20 -34.41
N GLU A 395 10.97 20.48 -34.06
CA GLU A 395 9.89 21.39 -33.58
C GLU A 395 10.27 22.85 -33.87
N GLU A 396 10.42 23.19 -35.15
CA GLU A 396 10.51 24.58 -35.64
C GLU A 396 9.82 24.65 -37.02
N SER A 397 8.49 24.58 -37.05
CA SER A 397 7.66 25.25 -38.07
C SER A 397 6.17 24.93 -37.84
N ASP A 398 5.40 25.90 -37.37
CA ASP A 398 4.14 26.30 -38.01
C ASP A 398 3.55 27.48 -37.22
N ASP A 399 3.98 28.68 -37.61
CA ASP A 399 3.27 29.92 -37.34
C ASP A 399 3.13 30.71 -38.66
N GLU A 400 1.96 31.34 -38.82
CA GLU A 400 1.50 32.28 -39.86
C GLU A 400 0.85 31.66 -41.13
N GLU A 401 -0.34 32.05 -41.59
CA GLU A 401 -0.98 33.38 -41.65
C GLU A 401 -2.53 33.35 -41.73
N SER A 402 -3.10 34.49 -41.29
CA SER A 402 -4.27 35.22 -41.85
C SER A 402 -5.70 34.76 -41.47
N GLU A 403 -6.68 35.61 -41.11
CA GLU A 403 -6.80 37.08 -41.11
C GLU A 403 -8.14 37.45 -40.39
N GLU A 404 -8.15 38.62 -39.73
CA GLU A 404 -9.25 39.61 -39.58
C GLU A 404 -10.58 39.24 -38.87
N GLU A 405 -10.86 39.89 -37.72
CA GLU A 405 -11.71 41.09 -37.64
C GLU A 405 -11.85 41.63 -36.20
N GLU A 406 -11.44 42.87 -36.00
CA GLU A 406 -11.88 43.86 -34.99
C GLU A 406 -12.44 45.03 -35.83
N PRO A 407 -13.45 45.83 -35.42
CA PRO A 407 -13.30 46.71 -34.25
C PRO A 407 -14.60 47.11 -33.50
N GLU A 408 -14.47 47.69 -32.30
CA GLU A 408 -14.69 49.13 -32.03
C GLU A 408 -14.87 49.42 -30.53
N ASP A 409 -14.13 50.44 -30.11
CA ASP A 409 -14.10 51.12 -28.82
C ASP A 409 -15.47 51.65 -28.38
N GLU A 410 -15.72 51.67 -27.06
CA GLU A 410 -16.34 52.81 -26.39
C GLU A 410 -15.80 52.92 -24.95
N GLU A 411 -14.94 53.92 -24.74
CA GLU A 411 -14.65 54.50 -23.43
C GLU A 411 -15.96 55.00 -22.78
N LEU A 412 -16.05 55.00 -21.44
CA LEU A 412 -16.35 56.19 -20.62
C LEU A 412 -16.50 55.84 -19.12
N GLU A 413 -15.79 56.63 -18.32
CA GLU A 413 -16.19 57.26 -17.05
C GLU A 413 -16.28 56.42 -15.75
N ASP A 414 -15.25 56.61 -14.92
CA ASP A 414 -15.29 57.03 -13.52
C ASP A 414 -16.68 57.09 -12.86
N GLU A 415 -16.95 56.20 -11.89
CA GLU A 415 -17.75 56.56 -10.71
C GLU A 415 -17.16 55.96 -9.44
N GLU A 416 -16.85 56.87 -8.51
CA GLU A 416 -16.57 56.62 -7.10
C GLU A 416 -17.69 55.78 -6.49
N PHE A 417 -17.35 54.77 -5.68
CA PHE A 417 -18.30 54.21 -4.72
C PHE A 417 -17.72 54.29 -3.31
N GLU A 418 -18.48 55.01 -2.51
CA GLU A 418 -18.25 55.40 -1.12
C GLU A 418 -18.27 54.20 -0.18
N GLU A 419 -17.56 54.38 0.93
CA GLU A 419 -17.57 53.58 2.14
C GLU A 419 -19.00 53.46 2.69
N GLU A 420 -19.49 52.25 2.95
CA GLU A 420 -20.57 52.02 3.90
C GLU A 420 -20.08 51.11 5.03
N GLU A 421 -20.13 51.66 6.24
CA GLU A 421 -19.82 51.03 7.52
C GLU A 421 -20.81 49.88 7.85
N PRO A 422 -20.39 48.87 8.64
CA PRO A 422 -21.32 47.87 9.14
C PRO A 422 -22.19 48.44 10.27
N GLU A 423 -23.51 48.26 10.15
CA GLU A 423 -24.48 48.56 11.20
C GLU A 423 -24.22 47.71 12.46
N GLU A 424 -24.12 48.39 13.60
CA GLU A 424 -24.07 47.84 14.94
C GLU A 424 -25.44 47.22 15.29
N GLU A 425 -25.52 45.88 15.45
CA GLU A 425 -26.65 45.25 16.13
C GLU A 425 -26.44 45.37 17.66
N GLU A 426 -27.26 46.22 18.28
CA GLU A 426 -27.38 46.41 19.72
C GLU A 426 -27.82 45.10 20.40
N LEU A 427 -26.97 44.57 21.28
CA LEU A 427 -27.32 43.57 22.28
C LEU A 427 -28.10 44.25 23.41
N GLU A 428 -29.42 44.07 23.45
CA GLU A 428 -30.23 44.36 24.64
C GLU A 428 -29.99 43.27 25.70
N GLU A 429 -29.33 43.69 26.78
CA GLU A 429 -29.27 42.99 28.05
C GLU A 429 -30.67 43.00 28.72
N GLU A 430 -31.33 41.85 28.82
CA GLU A 430 -32.44 41.68 29.77
C GLU A 430 -31.93 40.96 31.03
N GLU A 431 -31.83 41.73 32.10
CA GLU A 431 -31.67 41.30 33.49
C GLU A 431 -32.81 40.34 33.89
N PHE A 432 -32.47 39.15 34.36
CA PHE A 432 -33.41 38.29 35.10
C PHE A 432 -33.15 38.46 36.59
N ASP A 433 -33.99 39.28 37.22
CA ASP A 433 -34.00 39.53 38.66
C ASP A 433 -34.73 38.40 39.39
N GLU A 434 -34.21 38.08 40.57
CA GLU A 434 -34.72 37.11 41.53
C GLU A 434 -36.04 37.61 42.13
N GLU A 435 -37.03 36.74 42.34
CA GLU A 435 -37.92 36.84 43.50
C GLU A 435 -38.74 35.55 43.70
N GLU A 436 -38.60 34.95 44.89
CA GLU A 436 -39.48 33.91 45.44
C GLU A 436 -40.92 34.43 45.67
N PRO A 437 -41.89 33.52 45.91
CA PRO A 437 -42.36 33.45 47.30
C PRO A 437 -42.76 32.05 47.80
N GLU A 438 -42.27 31.74 49.01
CA GLU A 438 -42.97 31.32 50.24
C GLU A 438 -44.27 30.45 50.22
N GLU A 439 -44.15 29.37 51.03
CA GLU A 439 -45.11 28.77 51.99
C GLU A 439 -46.23 27.80 51.54
N GLU A 440 -46.12 26.53 52.02
CA GLU A 440 -46.98 25.89 53.06
C GLU A 440 -46.56 24.40 53.21
N LEU A 441 -45.86 24.00 54.28
CA LEU A 441 -46.36 23.37 55.52
C LEU A 441 -47.17 22.06 55.38
N GLU A 442 -46.56 20.93 55.78
CA GLU A 442 -47.14 19.86 56.65
C GLU A 442 -46.06 18.76 56.83
N GLU A 443 -45.36 18.73 57.98
CA GLU A 443 -45.59 17.83 59.12
C GLU A 443 -45.42 16.32 58.83
N GLY A 444 -44.45 15.68 59.50
CA GLY A 444 -44.49 14.23 59.74
C GLY A 444 -43.18 13.53 60.09
N SER A 445 -42.81 13.56 61.39
CA SER A 445 -42.10 12.52 62.20
C SER A 445 -40.75 11.95 61.69
N GLU A 446 -39.64 12.15 62.41
CA GLU A 446 -39.12 11.25 63.47
C GLU A 446 -38.96 9.79 62.95
N GLU A 447 -37.76 9.21 62.85
CA GLU A 447 -36.83 8.89 63.94
C GLU A 447 -35.37 8.74 63.46
N ASP A 448 -34.50 9.02 64.43
CA ASP A 448 -33.06 9.11 64.45
C ASP A 448 -32.39 7.76 64.82
N SER A 449 -31.07 7.69 64.61
CA SER A 449 -30.08 6.85 65.33
C SER A 449 -30.04 5.34 64.99
N THR A 450 -28.91 4.64 64.87
CA THR A 450 -27.49 4.89 65.21
C THR A 450 -26.67 3.68 64.73
N ASP A 451 -25.51 3.97 64.17
CA ASP A 451 -24.18 3.48 64.55
C ASP A 451 -23.89 1.99 64.89
N GLU A 452 -22.89 1.51 64.13
CA GLU A 452 -21.63 0.88 64.54
C GLU A 452 -21.56 -0.42 65.39
N GLU A 453 -20.44 -1.11 65.12
CA GLU A 453 -19.70 -2.10 65.92
C GLU A 453 -19.82 -3.61 65.59
N GLU A 454 -18.71 -4.07 64.97
CA GLU A 454 -17.80 -5.13 65.43
C GLU A 454 -18.22 -6.62 65.48
N GLU A 455 -17.44 -7.37 64.68
CA GLU A 455 -16.62 -8.55 65.03
C GLU A 455 -17.17 -9.78 65.80
N GLN A 456 -16.79 -10.94 65.22
CA GLN A 456 -16.45 -12.22 65.83
C GLN A 456 -17.57 -13.11 66.41
N ALA A 457 -17.87 -14.20 65.70
CA ALA A 457 -17.63 -15.60 66.13
C ALA A 457 -17.99 -16.61 65.03
#